data_AF-A0A9E6DWC2-F1
#
_entry.id   AF-A0A9E6DWC2-F1
#
_cell.length_a   1.000
_cell.length_b   1.000
_cell.length_c   1.000
_cell.angle_alpha   90.00
_cell.angle_beta   90.00
_cell.angle_gamma   90.00
#
_symmetry.space_group_name_H-M   'P 1'
#
loop_
_entity.id
_entity.type
_entity.pdbx_description
1 polymer ?
#
loop_
_entity_poly.entity_id
_entity_poly.type
_entity_poly.pdbx_seq_one_letter_code
_entity_poly.pdbx_strand_id
1 'polypeptide(L)'
;MYQTHYNKALTLMKSGKNEEAIIEFDQAIKLAPERVGAYFNKGMALMELDKNEKAIKVFDQAIKINSDYAPAYYGISKALDKLGKHEKSMQYYDKALELNPSLLKKPFIY
;
A
#
# COMPACT_ATOMS: atom_id res chain seq x y z
N MET A 1 4.14 2.15 -21.68
CA MET A 1 3.12 1.14 -21.35
C MET A 1 2.86 1.05 -19.85
N TYR A 2 3.89 0.87 -19.00
CA TYR A 2 3.73 0.94 -17.53
C TYR A 2 2.95 2.17 -17.07
N GLN A 3 3.42 3.36 -17.46
CA GLN A 3 2.84 4.64 -17.02
C GLN A 3 1.37 4.77 -17.42
N THR A 4 0.99 4.21 -18.57
CA THR A 4 -0.38 4.23 -19.08
C THR A 4 -1.30 3.44 -18.16
N HIS A 5 -0.95 2.19 -17.86
CA HIS A 5 -1.69 1.33 -16.94
C HIS A 5 -1.72 1.92 -15.52
N TYR A 6 -0.57 2.40 -15.02
CA TYR A 6 -0.45 3.01 -13.71
C TYR A 6 -1.34 4.27 -13.57
N ASN A 7 -1.28 5.20 -14.53
CA ASN A 7 -2.11 6.40 -14.51
C ASN A 7 -3.60 6.07 -14.64
N LYS A 8 -3.95 5.10 -15.49
CA LYS A 8 -5.33 4.64 -15.64
C LYS A 8 -5.86 4.04 -14.33
N ALA A 9 -5.06 3.21 -13.66
CA ALA A 9 -5.38 2.64 -12.35
C ALA A 9 -5.63 3.73 -11.30
N LEU A 10 -4.79 4.76 -11.24
CA LEU A 10 -4.98 5.90 -10.33
C LEU A 10 -6.27 6.67 -10.62
N THR A 11 -6.62 6.88 -11.89
CA THR A 11 -7.89 7.51 -12.27
C THR A 11 -9.08 6.64 -11.86
N LEU A 12 -9.00 5.32 -12.02
CA LEU A 12 -10.04 4.39 -11.60
C LEU A 12 -10.23 4.40 -10.08
N MET A 13 -9.15 4.41 -9.29
CA MET A 13 -9.23 4.56 -7.83
C MET A 13 -9.93 5.86 -7.43
N LYS A 14 -9.58 6.99 -8.07
CA LYS A 14 -10.24 8.28 -7.79
C LYS A 14 -11.74 8.27 -8.10
N SER A 15 -12.15 7.45 -9.06
CA SER A 15 -13.56 7.23 -9.41
C SER A 15 -14.24 6.13 -8.57
N GLY A 16 -13.59 5.59 -7.54
CA GLY A 16 -14.12 4.52 -6.69
C GLY A 16 -14.14 3.13 -7.34
N LYS A 17 -13.64 3.00 -8.58
CA LYS A 17 -13.61 1.74 -9.34
C LYS A 17 -12.39 0.90 -8.94
N ASN A 18 -12.32 0.55 -7.68
CA ASN A 18 -11.13 -0.07 -7.08
C ASN A 18 -10.81 -1.46 -7.66
N GLU A 19 -11.82 -2.24 -8.07
CA GLU A 19 -11.60 -3.54 -8.72
C GLU A 19 -10.95 -3.41 -10.09
N GLU A 20 -11.44 -2.49 -10.93
CA GLU A 20 -10.83 -2.18 -12.23
C GLU A 20 -9.41 -1.63 -12.04
N ALA A 21 -9.20 -0.78 -11.02
CA ALA A 21 -7.88 -0.23 -10.71
C ALA A 21 -6.86 -1.31 -10.37
N ILE A 22 -7.25 -2.33 -9.59
CA ILE A 22 -6.38 -3.47 -9.24
C ILE A 22 -5.90 -4.20 -10.50
N ILE A 23 -6.80 -4.44 -11.47
CA ILE A 23 -6.45 -5.09 -12.74
C ILE A 23 -5.41 -4.26 -13.50
N GLU A 24 -5.59 -2.95 -13.57
CA GLU A 24 -4.64 -2.05 -14.23
C GLU A 24 -3.30 -1.97 -13.49
N PHE A 25 -3.29 -1.98 -12.16
CA PHE A 25 -2.04 -2.10 -11.40
C PHE A 25 -1.34 -3.45 -11.64
N ASP A 26 -2.08 -4.55 -11.79
CA ASP A 26 -1.49 -5.84 -12.14
C ASP A 26 -0.81 -5.81 -13.51
N GLN A 27 -1.38 -5.13 -14.49
CA GLN A 27 -0.72 -4.92 -15.78
C GLN A 27 0.53 -4.02 -15.64
N ALA A 28 0.45 -2.96 -14.84
CA ALA A 28 1.62 -2.12 -14.56
C ALA A 28 2.74 -2.94 -13.88
N ILE A 29 2.42 -3.74 -12.88
CA ILE A 29 3.36 -4.62 -12.17
C ILE A 29 4.00 -5.63 -13.13
N LYS A 30 3.23 -6.25 -14.03
CA LYS A 30 3.79 -7.18 -15.04
C LYS A 30 4.80 -6.51 -15.96
N LEU A 31 4.59 -5.24 -16.29
CA LEU A 31 5.46 -4.47 -17.18
C LEU A 31 6.72 -3.93 -16.49
N ALA A 32 6.64 -3.64 -15.19
CA ALA A 32 7.77 -3.15 -14.40
C ALA A 32 7.67 -3.65 -12.94
N PRO A 33 8.06 -4.91 -12.68
CA PRO A 33 7.87 -5.56 -11.38
C PRO A 33 8.73 -4.97 -10.26
N GLU A 34 9.75 -4.17 -10.58
CA GLU A 34 10.63 -3.46 -9.65
C GLU A 34 10.03 -2.13 -9.15
N ARG A 35 8.92 -1.67 -9.74
CA ARG A 35 8.29 -0.39 -9.39
C ARG A 35 7.35 -0.55 -8.19
N VAL A 36 7.86 -0.28 -7.00
CA VAL A 36 7.09 -0.38 -5.74
C VAL A 36 5.82 0.45 -5.68
N GLY A 37 5.75 1.57 -6.41
CA GLY A 37 4.57 2.44 -6.45
C GLY A 37 3.30 1.73 -6.92
N ALA A 38 3.41 0.79 -7.87
CA ALA A 38 2.24 0.04 -8.34
C ALA A 38 1.72 -0.95 -7.28
N TYR A 39 2.62 -1.62 -6.55
CA TYR A 39 2.26 -2.49 -5.43
C TYR A 39 1.59 -1.71 -4.31
N PHE A 40 2.17 -0.57 -3.93
CA PHE A 40 1.59 0.27 -2.87
C PHE A 40 0.15 0.71 -3.22
N ASN A 41 -0.07 1.27 -4.41
CA ASN A 41 -1.41 1.73 -4.77
C ASN A 41 -2.40 0.56 -4.98
N LYS A 42 -1.94 -0.59 -5.47
CA LYS A 42 -2.75 -1.82 -5.49
C LYS A 42 -3.17 -2.25 -4.08
N GLY A 43 -2.24 -2.21 -3.13
CA GLY A 43 -2.53 -2.49 -1.71
C GLY A 43 -3.59 -1.54 -1.16
N MET A 44 -3.44 -0.24 -1.43
CA MET A 44 -4.44 0.77 -1.04
C MET A 44 -5.82 0.48 -1.66
N ALA A 45 -5.88 0.19 -2.97
CA ALA A 45 -7.14 -0.16 -3.64
C ALA A 45 -7.81 -1.43 -3.04
N LEU A 46 -7.01 -2.40 -2.60
CA LEU A 46 -7.53 -3.58 -1.89
C LEU A 46 -8.09 -3.23 -0.51
N MET A 47 -7.49 -2.28 0.21
CA MET A 47 -8.00 -1.81 1.50
C MET A 47 -9.32 -1.05 1.38
N GLU A 48 -9.51 -0.31 0.29
CA GLU A 48 -10.79 0.36 -0.03
C GLU A 48 -11.91 -0.63 -0.35
N LEU A 49 -11.57 -1.89 -0.66
CA LEU A 49 -12.50 -3.00 -0.84
C LEU A 49 -12.60 -3.90 0.38
N ASP A 50 -12.03 -3.47 1.52
CA ASP A 50 -11.89 -4.24 2.77
C ASP A 50 -11.20 -5.61 2.61
N LYS A 51 -10.46 -5.81 1.51
CA LYS A 51 -9.62 -6.99 1.24
C LYS A 51 -8.27 -6.85 1.97
N ASN A 52 -8.30 -6.54 3.27
CA ASN A 52 -7.14 -6.15 4.08
C ASN A 52 -6.03 -7.21 4.11
N GLU A 53 -6.36 -8.49 4.19
CA GLU A 53 -5.36 -9.57 4.16
C GLU A 53 -4.62 -9.65 2.82
N LYS A 54 -5.33 -9.37 1.70
CA LYS A 54 -4.71 -9.31 0.37
C LYS A 54 -3.84 -8.06 0.25
N ALA A 55 -4.27 -6.93 0.82
CA ALA A 55 -3.50 -5.70 0.84
C ALA A 55 -2.15 -5.91 1.55
N ILE A 56 -2.14 -6.56 2.73
CA ILE A 56 -0.91 -6.89 3.46
C ILE A 56 0.07 -7.67 2.58
N LYS A 57 -0.39 -8.72 1.90
CA LYS A 57 0.47 -9.51 1.00
C LYS A 57 1.07 -8.69 -0.13
N VAL A 58 0.34 -7.71 -0.66
CA VAL A 58 0.83 -6.83 -1.73
C VAL A 58 1.83 -5.80 -1.18
N PHE A 59 1.59 -5.25 0.01
CA PHE A 59 2.57 -4.39 0.67
C PHE A 59 3.85 -5.14 1.04
N ASP A 60 3.76 -6.39 1.49
CA ASP A 60 4.92 -7.25 1.73
C ASP A 60 5.75 -7.44 0.46
N GLN A 61 5.12 -7.53 -0.72
CA GLN A 61 5.85 -7.54 -1.99
C GLN A 61 6.59 -6.23 -2.24
N ALA A 62 5.96 -5.08 -1.94
CA ALA A 62 6.63 -3.78 -2.04
C ALA A 62 7.86 -3.70 -1.13
N ILE A 63 7.76 -4.21 0.10
CA ILE A 63 8.87 -4.29 1.07
C ILE A 63 9.99 -5.21 0.57
N LYS A 64 9.64 -6.35 -0.04
CA LYS A 64 10.66 -7.27 -0.62
C LYS A 64 11.44 -6.64 -1.77
N ILE A 65 10.82 -5.74 -2.52
CA ILE A 65 11.47 -5.02 -3.63
C ILE A 65 12.29 -3.85 -3.10
N ASN A 66 11.75 -3.11 -2.12
CA ASN A 66 12.45 -2.03 -1.45
C ASN A 66 12.15 -2.06 0.06
N SER A 67 13.14 -2.54 0.82
CA SER A 67 13.06 -2.68 2.27
C SER A 67 12.89 -1.37 3.01
N ASP A 68 13.26 -0.24 2.38
CA ASP A 68 13.25 1.09 3.00
C ASP A 68 12.01 1.90 2.56
N TYR A 69 11.07 1.27 1.85
CA TYR A 69 9.85 1.91 1.40
C TYR A 69 8.83 2.05 2.54
N ALA A 70 9.06 3.05 3.39
CA ALA A 70 8.22 3.38 4.55
C ALA A 70 6.69 3.36 4.30
N PRO A 71 6.16 3.85 3.15
CA PRO A 71 4.73 3.81 2.90
C PRO A 71 4.12 2.39 2.89
N ALA A 72 4.87 1.35 2.50
CA ALA A 72 4.35 -0.01 2.53
C ALA A 72 4.20 -0.53 3.97
N TYR A 73 5.15 -0.26 4.87
CA TYR A 73 5.03 -0.58 6.30
C TYR A 73 3.81 0.11 6.93
N TYR A 74 3.61 1.40 6.61
CA TYR A 74 2.43 2.14 7.03
C TYR A 74 1.13 1.54 6.48
N GLY A 75 1.13 1.10 5.22
CA GLY A 75 0.01 0.39 4.61
C GLY A 75 -0.34 -0.91 5.33
N ILE A 76 0.66 -1.71 5.70
CA ILE A 76 0.48 -2.94 6.48
C ILE A 76 -0.10 -2.63 7.86
N SER A 77 0.46 -1.65 8.58
CA SER A 77 -0.06 -1.21 9.86
C SER A 77 -1.55 -0.88 9.78
N LYS A 78 -1.95 0.00 8.84
CA LYS A 78 -3.37 0.34 8.65
C LYS A 78 -4.24 -0.87 8.32
N ALA A 79 -3.75 -1.78 7.49
CA ALA A 79 -4.50 -2.99 7.13
C ALA A 79 -4.65 -3.95 8.32
N LEU A 80 -3.63 -4.05 9.18
CA LEU A 80 -3.67 -4.81 10.43
C LEU A 80 -4.62 -4.19 11.45
N ASP A 81 -4.67 -2.86 11.56
CA ASP A 81 -5.63 -2.17 12.42
C ASP A 81 -7.07 -2.41 11.99
N LYS A 82 -7.35 -2.37 10.68
CA LYS A 82 -8.67 -2.77 10.14
C LYS A 82 -9.04 -4.23 10.45
N LEU A 83 -8.05 -5.09 10.70
CA LEU A 83 -8.24 -6.50 11.10
C LEU A 83 -8.24 -6.70 12.62
N GLY A 84 -8.15 -5.62 13.42
CA GLY A 84 -8.10 -5.67 14.89
C GLY A 84 -6.76 -6.17 15.47
N LYS A 85 -5.70 -6.27 14.66
CA LYS A 85 -4.38 -6.78 15.06
C LYS A 85 -3.47 -5.65 15.52
N HIS A 86 -3.92 -4.89 16.52
CA HIS A 86 -3.30 -3.62 16.94
C HIS A 86 -1.84 -3.77 17.40
N GLU A 87 -1.50 -4.82 18.14
CA GLU A 87 -0.11 -5.06 18.58
C GLU A 87 0.86 -5.19 17.40
N LYS A 88 0.46 -5.95 16.38
CA LYS A 88 1.25 -6.09 15.15
C LYS A 88 1.25 -4.79 14.35
N SER A 89 0.12 -4.08 14.29
CA SER A 89 0.05 -2.78 13.60
C SER A 89 1.11 -1.82 14.15
N MET A 90 1.21 -1.69 15.48
CA MET A 90 2.18 -0.81 16.13
C MET A 90 3.62 -1.12 15.71
N GLN A 91 4.01 -2.40 15.66
CA GLN A 91 5.37 -2.79 15.21
C GLN A 91 5.67 -2.33 13.78
N TYR A 92 4.71 -2.48 12.85
CA TYR A 92 4.89 -2.01 11.46
C TYR A 92 4.83 -0.49 11.35
N TYR A 93 4.04 0.17 12.20
CA TYR A 93 3.96 1.63 12.26
C TYR A 93 5.28 2.23 12.74
N ASP A 94 5.81 1.71 13.84
CA ASP A 94 7.12 2.11 14.39
C ASP A 94 8.21 1.92 13.34
N LYS A 95 8.19 0.81 12.59
CA LYS A 95 9.14 0.60 11.50
C LYS A 95 8.99 1.63 10.36
N ALA A 96 7.76 1.99 10.02
CA ALA A 96 7.50 3.05 9.04
C ALA A 96 8.07 4.40 9.52
N LEU A 97 7.95 4.69 10.82
CA LEU A 97 8.48 5.91 11.44
C LEU A 97 10.01 5.93 11.50
N GLU A 98 10.65 4.79 11.81
CA GLU A 98 12.11 4.66 11.76
C GLU A 98 12.65 4.99 10.37
N LEU A 99 11.99 4.48 9.32
CA LEU A 99 12.39 4.70 7.93
C LEU A 99 12.04 6.10 7.43
N ASN A 100 10.92 6.66 7.88
CA ASN A 100 10.50 8.01 7.54
C ASN A 100 9.79 8.71 8.71
N PRO A 101 10.54 9.44 9.56
CA PRO A 101 9.97 10.14 10.71
C PRO A 101 8.94 11.22 10.34
N SER A 102 8.93 11.69 9.08
CA SER A 102 8.01 12.75 8.63
C SER A 102 6.56 12.28 8.44
N LEU A 103 6.31 10.96 8.50
CA LEU A 103 4.95 10.39 8.51
C LEU A 103 4.13 10.86 9.73
N LEU A 104 4.79 11.37 10.78
CA LEU A 104 4.22 11.78 12.07
C LEU A 104 3.67 13.21 12.13
N LYS A 105 3.49 13.93 11.01
CA LYS A 105 2.91 15.29 11.02
C LYS A 105 1.46 15.40 11.54
N LYS A 106 0.88 14.33 12.10
CA LYS A 106 -0.16 14.42 13.13
C LYS A 106 0.24 13.56 14.33
N PRO A 107 0.75 14.17 15.42
CA PRO A 107 1.01 13.42 16.64
C PRO A 107 -0.34 12.95 17.20
N PHE A 108 -0.47 11.64 17.38
CA PHE A 108 -1.45 11.09 18.30
C PHE A 108 -0.99 11.51 19.70
N ILE A 109 -1.48 12.66 20.16
CA ILE A 109 -1.41 13.03 21.57
C ILE A 109 -2.49 12.17 22.24
N TYR A 110 -2.06 11.23 23.07
CA TYR A 110 -2.94 10.46 23.96
C TYR A 110 -3.57 11.38 25.00
#